data_AF-A0AAW6USM6-F1
#
_entry.id   AF-A0AAW6USM6-F1
#
_cell.length_a   1.000
_cell.length_b   1.000
_cell.length_c   1.000
_cell.angle_alpha   90.00
_cell.angle_beta   90.00
_cell.angle_gamma   90.00
#
_symmetry.space_group_name_H-M   'P 1'
#
loop_
_entity.id
_entity.type
_entity.pdbx_description
1 polymer ?
#
loop_
_entity_poly.entity_id
_entity_poly.type
_entity_poly.pdbx_seq_one_letter_code
_entity_poly.pdbx_strand_id
1 'polypeptide(L)'
;PLVEFGQGYKDMAPALDKLEQMLLNKQIRHGNHPVMNMCAANAITVKDAASNRKLTKEKSTGRMDGMVAFAMAVGASNGVEVERGDIDGFFDDPIMVGF
;
A
#
# COMPACT_ATOMS: atom_id res chain seq x y z
N PRO A 1 0.84 16.94 7.81
CA PRO A 1 1.91 16.46 8.73
C PRO A 1 2.49 15.14 8.20
N LEU A 2 3.80 14.92 8.31
CA LEU A 2 4.42 13.65 7.91
C LEU A 2 4.29 12.65 9.07
N VAL A 3 3.85 11.43 8.77
CA VAL A 3 3.70 10.34 9.75
C VAL A 3 4.77 9.30 9.48
N GLU A 4 5.51 8.93 10.52
CA GLU A 4 6.52 7.87 10.42
C GLU A 4 5.84 6.51 10.22
N PHE A 5 6.37 5.70 9.29
CA PHE A 5 5.90 4.34 9.04
C PHE A 5 7.06 3.37 9.20
N GLY A 6 7.00 2.53 10.23
CA GLY A 6 8.05 1.56 10.52
C GLY A 6 8.01 0.34 9.60
N GLN A 7 9.17 -0.16 9.20
CA GLN A 7 9.28 -1.44 8.47
C GLN A 7 9.29 -2.66 9.40
N GLY A 8 8.94 -2.47 10.68
CA GLY A 8 8.81 -3.52 11.69
C GLY A 8 7.43 -4.21 11.66
N TYR A 9 7.27 -5.27 12.45
CA TYR A 9 6.02 -6.04 12.50
C TYR A 9 4.78 -5.21 12.89
N LYS A 10 4.96 -4.17 13.72
CA LYS A 10 3.85 -3.34 14.23
C LYS A 10 3.05 -2.67 13.10
N ASP A 11 3.74 -2.03 12.16
CA ASP A 11 3.09 -1.26 11.10
C ASP A 11 2.95 -2.08 9.80
N MET A 12 3.91 -2.97 9.52
CA MET A 12 3.88 -3.79 8.30
C MET A 12 2.85 -4.92 8.35
N ALA A 13 2.57 -5.52 9.52
CA ALA A 13 1.59 -6.61 9.60
C ALA A 13 0.18 -6.17 9.16
N PRO A 14 -0.42 -5.10 9.73
CA PRO A 14 -1.75 -4.66 9.30
C PRO A 14 -1.75 -4.17 7.84
N ALA A 15 -0.65 -3.59 7.37
CA ALA A 15 -0.52 -3.15 5.99
C ALA A 15 -0.48 -4.31 4.99
N LEU A 16 0.23 -5.39 5.30
CA LEU A 16 0.28 -6.60 4.48
C LEU A 16 -1.06 -7.35 4.49
N ASP A 17 -1.74 -7.43 5.64
CA ASP A 17 -3.06 -8.04 5.73
C ASP A 17 -4.07 -7.30 4.85
N LYS A 18 -4.05 -5.95 4.88
CA LYS A 18 -4.92 -5.13 4.04
C LYS A 18 -4.58 -5.26 2.56
N LEU A 19 -3.28 -5.26 2.22
CA LEU A 19 -2.82 -5.43 0.85
C LEU A 19 -3.27 -6.79 0.29
N GLU A 20 -3.17 -7.87 1.08
CA GLU A 20 -3.67 -9.19 0.71
C GLU A 20 -5.18 -9.20 0.50
N GLN A 21 -5.96 -8.58 1.41
CA GLN A 21 -7.41 -8.42 1.24
C GLN A 21 -7.76 -7.70 -0.07
N MET A 22 -7.09 -6.58 -0.36
CA MET A 22 -7.32 -5.82 -1.61
C MET A 22 -6.96 -6.62 -2.85
N LEU A 23 -5.91 -7.46 -2.79
CA LEU A 23 -5.48 -8.35 -3.86
C LEU A 23 -6.56 -9.41 -4.12
N LEU A 24 -7.03 -10.08 -3.06
CA LEU A 24 -8.07 -11.10 -3.13
C LEU A 24 -9.41 -10.53 -3.63
N ASN A 25 -9.74 -9.31 -3.21
CA ASN A 25 -10.94 -8.60 -3.63
C ASN A 25 -10.83 -7.98 -5.04
N LYS A 26 -9.70 -8.15 -5.73
CA LYS A 26 -9.43 -7.59 -7.07
C LYS A 26 -9.57 -6.06 -7.12
N GLN A 27 -9.24 -5.38 -6.02
CA GLN A 27 -9.34 -3.92 -5.89
C GLN A 27 -8.05 -3.20 -6.34
N ILE A 28 -7.05 -3.94 -6.82
CA ILE A 28 -5.74 -3.41 -7.20
C ILE A 28 -5.56 -3.51 -8.72
N ARG A 29 -5.10 -2.41 -9.33
CA ARG A 29 -4.75 -2.33 -10.75
C ARG A 29 -3.28 -1.89 -10.87
N HIS A 30 -2.36 -2.84 -11.04
CA HIS A 30 -0.92 -2.54 -11.18
C HIS A 30 -0.41 -2.53 -12.63
N GLY A 31 -1.30 -2.75 -13.62
CA GLY A 31 -1.00 -2.59 -15.05
C GLY A 31 0.02 -3.57 -15.63
N ASN A 32 0.25 -4.73 -15.00
CA ASN A 32 1.25 -5.72 -15.41
C ASN A 32 2.67 -5.16 -15.57
N HIS A 33 3.03 -4.17 -14.73
CA HIS A 33 4.34 -3.52 -14.81
C HIS A 33 5.48 -4.52 -14.50
N PRO A 34 6.47 -4.70 -15.40
CA PRO A 34 7.46 -5.78 -15.29
C PRO A 34 8.34 -5.67 -14.03
N VAL A 35 8.68 -4.45 -13.61
CA VAL A 35 9.47 -4.24 -12.37
C VAL A 35 8.64 -4.58 -11.13
N MET A 36 7.33 -4.30 -11.16
CA MET A 36 6.46 -4.61 -10.03
C MET A 36 6.28 -6.12 -9.91
N ASN A 37 6.13 -6.82 -11.04
CA ASN A 37 6.08 -8.28 -11.08
C ASN A 37 7.37 -8.92 -10.57
N MET A 38 8.53 -8.39 -10.98
CA MET A 38 9.82 -8.85 -10.47
C MET A 38 9.94 -8.62 -8.95
N CYS A 39 9.54 -7.44 -8.45
CA CYS A 39 9.52 -7.17 -7.02
C CYS A 39 8.57 -8.10 -6.27
N ALA A 40 7.40 -8.41 -6.83
CA ALA A 40 6.43 -9.34 -6.27
C ALA A 40 6.96 -10.77 -6.22
N ALA A 41 7.62 -11.24 -7.29
CA ALA A 41 8.21 -12.57 -7.35
C ALA A 41 9.35 -12.76 -6.33
N ASN A 42 10.07 -11.68 -6.00
CA ASN A 42 11.17 -11.70 -5.04
C ASN A 42 10.73 -11.41 -3.59
N ALA A 43 9.49 -10.99 -3.36
CA ALA A 43 9.02 -10.60 -2.04
C ALA A 43 8.78 -11.84 -1.16
N ILE A 44 9.49 -11.92 -0.03
CA ILE A 44 9.36 -13.03 0.92
C ILE A 44 8.86 -12.51 2.26
N THR A 45 7.79 -13.12 2.75
CA THR A 45 7.23 -12.82 4.07
C THR A 45 7.83 -13.71 5.16
N VAL A 46 8.18 -13.14 6.30
CA VAL A 46 8.50 -13.87 7.53
C VAL A 46 7.42 -13.59 8.57
N LYS A 47 7.08 -14.63 9.34
CA LYS A 47 6.13 -14.59 10.45
C LYS A 47 6.87 -14.64 11.78
N ASP A 48 6.40 -13.87 12.76
CA ASP A 48 6.82 -14.02 14.17
C ASP A 48 5.96 -15.08 14.90
N ALA A 49 6.24 -15.29 16.19
CA ALA A 49 5.48 -16.22 17.03
C ALA A 49 4.01 -15.78 17.27
N ALA A 50 3.71 -14.49 17.09
CA ALA A 50 2.38 -13.92 17.18
C ALA A 50 1.64 -13.91 15.83
N SER A 51 2.20 -14.59 14.80
CA SER A 51 1.68 -14.62 13.42
C SER A 51 1.67 -13.29 12.67
N ASN A 52 2.36 -12.27 13.16
CA ASN A 52 2.56 -11.01 12.44
C ASN A 52 3.50 -11.23 11.25
N ARG A 53 3.15 -10.67 10.10
CA ARG A 53 3.94 -10.79 8.86
C ARG A 53 4.74 -9.52 8.59
N LYS A 54 5.95 -9.68 8.07
CA LYS A 54 6.71 -8.60 7.42
C LYS A 54 7.43 -9.11 6.18
N LEU A 55 7.79 -8.20 5.28
CA LEU A 55 8.70 -8.50 4.17
C LEU A 55 10.15 -8.51 4.67
N THR A 56 10.94 -9.51 4.29
CA THR A 56 12.37 -9.59 4.67
C THR A 56 13.28 -9.72 3.46
N LYS A 57 14.45 -9.08 3.57
CA LYS A 57 15.53 -9.23 2.59
C LYS A 57 16.43 -10.43 2.91
N GLU A 58 16.43 -10.93 4.14
CA GLU A 58 17.35 -11.99 4.59
C GLU A 58 17.25 -13.26 3.75
N LYS A 59 16.05 -13.57 3.23
CA LYS A 59 15.81 -14.74 2.39
C LYS A 59 15.61 -14.40 0.92
N SER A 60 15.53 -13.11 0.57
CA SER A 60 15.24 -12.66 -0.80
C SER A 60 16.55 -12.46 -1.56
N THR A 61 16.64 -13.01 -2.77
CA THR A 61 17.81 -12.88 -3.65
C THR A 61 17.73 -11.66 -4.56
N GLY A 62 16.57 -11.01 -4.67
CA GLY A 62 16.30 -9.94 -5.63
C GLY A 62 15.88 -8.61 -4.99
N ARG A 63 15.45 -7.67 -5.84
CA ARG A 63 14.87 -6.40 -5.41
C ARG A 63 13.40 -6.61 -5.06
N MET A 64 12.95 -5.99 -3.98
CA MET A 64 11.56 -6.04 -3.50
C MET A 64 11.02 -4.67 -3.06
N ASP A 65 11.79 -3.60 -3.30
CA ASP A 65 11.49 -2.25 -2.82
C ASP A 65 10.11 -1.77 -3.30
N GLY A 66 9.70 -2.16 -4.52
CA GLY A 66 8.36 -1.86 -5.05
C GLY A 66 7.22 -2.46 -4.22
N MET A 67 7.38 -3.69 -3.71
CA MET A 67 6.37 -4.32 -2.85
C MET A 67 6.35 -3.72 -1.45
N VAL A 68 7.52 -3.36 -0.91
CA VAL A 68 7.62 -2.68 0.39
C VAL A 68 6.93 -1.32 0.31
N ALA A 69 7.25 -0.52 -0.71
CA ALA A 69 6.61 0.77 -0.93
C ALA A 69 5.10 0.63 -1.11
N PHE A 70 4.65 -0.39 -1.84
CA PHE A 70 3.23 -0.62 -2.05
C PHE A 70 2.49 -1.01 -0.75
N ALA A 71 3.08 -1.89 0.06
CA ALA A 71 2.54 -2.21 1.38
C ALA A 71 2.49 -0.97 2.29
N MET A 72 3.55 -0.16 2.33
CA MET A 72 3.56 1.09 3.11
C MET A 72 2.50 2.09 2.62
N ALA A 73 2.28 2.20 1.30
CA ALA A 73 1.24 3.04 0.74
C ALA A 73 -0.17 2.57 1.15
N VAL A 74 -0.43 1.26 1.10
CA VAL A 74 -1.69 0.68 1.57
C VAL A 74 -1.86 0.92 3.07
N GLY A 75 -0.81 0.70 3.86
CA GLY A 75 -0.80 0.97 5.30
C GLY A 75 -1.09 2.43 5.65
N ALA A 76 -0.48 3.38 4.92
CA ALA A 76 -0.71 4.80 5.10
C ALA A 76 -2.12 5.25 4.68
N SER A 77 -2.71 4.58 3.68
CA SER A 77 -4.11 4.83 3.27
C SER A 77 -5.14 4.23 4.22
N ASN A 78 -4.72 3.34 5.13
CA ASN A 78 -5.62 2.59 5.98
C ASN A 78 -6.29 3.54 6.99
N GLY A 79 -7.60 3.77 6.84
CA GLY A 79 -8.37 4.73 7.66
C GLY A 79 -8.55 6.11 7.03
N VAL A 80 -8.04 6.33 5.81
CA VAL A 80 -8.41 7.50 5.02
C VAL A 80 -9.73 7.19 4.32
N GLU A 81 -10.83 7.77 4.80
CA GLU A 81 -12.07 7.79 4.02
C GLU A 81 -11.80 8.61 2.77
N VAL A 82 -11.92 7.96 1.60
CA VAL A 82 -11.95 8.69 0.35
C VAL A 82 -13.26 9.46 0.34
N GLU A 83 -13.21 10.74 0.68
CA GLU A 83 -14.35 11.63 0.44
C GLU A 83 -14.70 11.49 -1.04
N ARG A 84 -15.86 10.87 -1.28
CA ARG A 84 -16.43 10.77 -2.61
C ARG A 84 -16.93 12.18 -2.90
N GLY A 85 -16.07 12.98 -3.52
CA GLY A 85 -16.34 14.40 -3.78
C GLY A 85 -17.75 14.58 -4.30
N ASP A 86 -18.48 15.48 -3.67
CA ASP A 86 -19.83 15.84 -4.07
C ASP A 86 -19.75 16.61 -5.39
N ILE A 87 -20.25 15.99 -6.46
CA ILE A 87 -20.32 16.63 -7.78
C ILE A 87 -21.22 17.86 -7.74
N ASP A 88 -22.26 17.86 -6.91
CA ASP A 88 -23.19 19.00 -6.81
C ASP A 88 -22.48 20.21 -6.16
N GLY A 89 -21.71 19.98 -5.09
CA GLY A 89 -20.84 21.00 -4.48
C GLY A 89 -19.77 21.58 -5.42
N PHE A 90 -19.26 20.81 -6.40
CA PHE A 90 -18.33 21.33 -7.42
C PHE A 90 -19.01 22.31 -8.41
N PHE A 91 -20.29 22.11 -8.71
CA PHE A 91 -21.04 23.02 -9.58
C PHE A 91 -21.55 24.26 -8.84
N ASP A 92 -21.84 24.16 -7.54
CA ASP A 92 -22.37 25.26 -6.73
C ASP A 92 -21.29 26.25 -6.26
N ASP A 93 -20.05 25.80 -6.03
CA ASP A 93 -18.90 26.67 -5.72
C ASP A 93 -17.64 26.22 -6.50
N PRO A 94 -17.58 26.51 -7.81
CA PRO A 94 -16.47 26.07 -8.64
C PRO A 94 -15.18 26.78 -8.21
N ILE A 95 -14.13 26.01 -7.94
CA ILE A 95 -12.79 26.56 -7.65
C ILE A 95 -12.25 27.23 -8.92
N MET A 96 -12.36 28.55 -8.98
CA MET A 96 -11.81 29.35 -10.08
C MET A 96 -10.33 29.61 -9.82
N VAL A 97 -9.46 28.87 -10.49
CA VAL A 97 -8.02 29.15 -10.48
C VAL A 97 -7.78 30.34 -11.41
N GLY A 98 -7.63 31.54 -10.84
CA GLY A 98 -7.34 32.77 -11.58
C GLY A 98 -5.95 32.71 -12.25
N PHE A 99 -5.89 33.16 -13.50
CA PHE A 99 -4.66 33.49 -14.22
C PHE A 99 -4.18 34.90 -13.86
#